data_AF-A0A9X8RLJ9-F1
#
_entry.id   AF-A0A9X8RLJ9-F1
#
_cell.length_a   1.000
_cell.length_b   1.000
_cell.length_c   1.000
_cell.angle_alpha   90.00
_cell.angle_beta   90.00
_cell.angle_gamma   90.00
#
_symmetry.space_group_name_H-M   'P 1'
#
loop_
_entity.id
_entity.type
_entity.pdbx_description
1 polymer ?
#
loop_
_entity_poly.entity_id
_entity_poly.type
_entity_poly.pdbx_seq_one_letter_code
_entity_poly.pdbx_strand_id
1 'polypeptide(L)'
;MSIIKATNKFQGNSLEKNEQRVEMIKITKDDADLPIKIKKLIKYIEEKDLEKIQYVIENILFFEIVSFDIIIKYINKLNGYENIENDFKEVYILKAENGFRRTMDYLVRRMQ
;
A
#
# COMPACT_ATOMS: atom_id res chain seq x y z
N MET A 1 7.48 -20.99 -14.72
CA MET A 1 7.69 -20.33 -13.42
C MET A 1 6.36 -19.78 -12.97
N SER A 2 5.73 -20.40 -11.97
CA SER A 2 4.45 -19.91 -11.44
C SER A 2 4.73 -18.67 -10.60
N ILE A 3 4.26 -17.52 -11.06
CA ILE A 3 4.11 -16.33 -10.24
C ILE A 3 3.23 -16.76 -9.06
N ILE A 4 3.80 -16.80 -7.86
CA ILE A 4 3.04 -17.03 -6.64
C ILE A 4 2.11 -15.82 -6.51
N LYS A 5 0.89 -15.95 -7.04
CA LYS A 5 -0.16 -14.95 -6.87
C LYS A 5 -0.35 -14.78 -5.36
N ALA A 6 -0.39 -13.53 -4.89
CA ALA A 6 -0.57 -13.16 -3.49
C ALA A 6 -1.81 -13.80 -2.82
N THR A 7 -2.70 -14.44 -3.59
CA THR A 7 -3.75 -15.36 -3.12
C THR A 7 -3.28 -16.49 -2.20
N ASN A 8 -1.96 -16.79 -2.16
CA ASN A 8 -1.40 -17.82 -1.28
C ASN A 8 -0.72 -17.28 -0.01
N LYS A 9 -0.74 -15.96 0.25
CA LYS A 9 -0.03 -15.38 1.40
C LYS A 9 -0.71 -15.66 2.74
N PHE A 10 -2.03 -15.77 2.72
CA PHE A 10 -2.86 -16.03 3.90
C PHE A 10 -3.72 -17.28 3.68
N GLN A 11 -3.87 -18.09 4.71
CA GLN A 11 -4.60 -19.37 4.66
C GLN A 11 -5.98 -19.23 5.30
N GLY A 12 -6.90 -20.15 4.99
CA GLY A 12 -8.24 -20.17 5.58
C GLY A 12 -9.33 -19.49 4.74
N ASN A 13 -10.47 -19.24 5.37
CA ASN A 13 -11.64 -18.59 4.79
C ASN A 13 -11.42 -17.06 4.62
N SER A 14 -12.37 -16.36 4.00
CA SER A 14 -12.22 -14.94 3.69
C SER A 14 -12.08 -14.04 4.94
N LEU A 15 -12.70 -14.40 6.07
CA LEU A 15 -12.59 -13.65 7.32
C LEU A 15 -11.19 -13.83 7.92
N GLU A 16 -10.75 -15.09 8.06
CA GLU A 16 -9.43 -15.46 8.60
C GLU A 16 -8.29 -14.83 7.78
N LYS A 17 -8.42 -14.82 6.45
CA LYS A 17 -7.46 -14.17 5.56
C LYS A 17 -7.40 -12.65 5.77
N ASN A 18 -8.55 -12.02 6.01
CA ASN A 18 -8.58 -10.57 6.28
C ASN A 18 -8.02 -10.23 7.66
N GLU A 19 -8.23 -11.08 8.67
CA GLU A 19 -7.62 -10.93 10.00
C GLU A 19 -6.10 -11.00 9.92
N GLN A 20 -5.55 -12.02 9.24
CA GLN A 20 -4.10 -12.14 9.01
C GLN A 20 -3.53 -10.94 8.25
N ARG A 21 -4.25 -10.43 7.23
CA ARG A 21 -3.87 -9.22 6.50
C ARG A 21 -3.78 -8.00 7.43
N VAL A 22 -4.80 -7.80 8.27
CA VAL A 22 -4.84 -6.68 9.23
C VAL A 22 -3.73 -6.79 10.26
N GLU A 23 -3.43 -8.00 10.73
CA GLU A 23 -2.33 -8.26 11.66
C GLU A 23 -0.97 -7.89 11.04
N MET A 24 -0.70 -8.30 9.81
CA MET A 24 0.53 -7.92 9.09
C MET A 24 0.67 -6.41 8.91
N ILE A 25 -0.45 -5.70 8.70
CA ILE A 25 -0.45 -4.24 8.63
C ILE A 25 -0.11 -3.62 9.98
N LYS A 26 -0.65 -4.14 11.09
CA LYS A 26 -0.32 -3.66 12.45
C LYS A 26 1.17 -3.84 12.73
N ILE A 27 1.73 -5.02 12.46
CA ILE A 27 3.17 -5.28 12.57
C ILE A 27 3.97 -4.28 11.72
N THR A 28 3.53 -4.01 10.49
CA THR A 28 4.20 -3.06 9.60
C THR A 28 4.13 -1.61 10.09
N LYS A 29 3.06 -1.22 10.80
CA LYS A 29 2.94 0.12 11.40
C LYS A 29 3.94 0.35 12.53
N ASP A 30 4.19 -0.70 13.31
CA ASP A 30 5.10 -0.66 14.47
C ASP A 30 6.57 -0.90 14.09
N ASP A 31 6.84 -1.22 12.82
CA ASP A 31 8.17 -1.45 12.29
C ASP A 31 8.98 -0.14 12.17
N ALA A 32 10.19 -0.11 12.75
CA ALA A 32 11.11 1.02 12.65
C ALA A 32 11.49 1.36 11.19
N ASP A 33 11.42 0.38 10.29
CA ASP A 33 11.71 0.54 8.86
C ASP A 33 10.51 1.01 8.04
N LEU A 34 9.35 1.28 8.66
CA LEU A 34 8.19 1.84 7.96
C LEU A 34 8.53 3.09 7.11
N PRO A 35 9.30 4.08 7.60
CA PRO A 35 9.70 5.22 6.79
C PRO A 35 10.49 4.82 5.54
N ILE A 36 11.36 3.81 5.66
CA ILE A 36 12.17 3.30 4.54
C ILE A 36 11.26 2.62 3.50
N LYS A 37 10.27 1.83 3.94
CA LYS A 37 9.29 1.18 3.06
C LYS A 37 8.44 2.19 2.30
N ILE A 38 8.00 3.26 2.97
CA ILE A 38 7.23 4.35 2.35
C ILE A 38 8.09 5.12 1.35
N LYS A 39 9.31 5.52 1.73
CA LYS A 39 10.25 6.19 0.83
C LYS A 39 10.53 5.36 -0.43
N LYS A 40 10.65 4.04 -0.27
CA LYS A 40 10.81 3.11 -1.38
C LYS A 40 9.59 3.09 -2.32
N LEU A 41 8.37 3.14 -1.77
CA LEU A 41 7.15 3.30 -2.58
C LEU A 41 7.18 4.61 -3.37
N ILE A 42 7.47 5.74 -2.71
CA ILE A 42 7.45 7.06 -3.36
C ILE A 42 8.50 7.12 -4.47
N LYS A 43 9.72 6.62 -4.23
CA LYS A 43 10.74 6.50 -5.27
C LYS A 43 10.26 5.72 -6.49
N TYR A 44 9.55 4.61 -6.29
CA TYR A 44 9.02 3.83 -7.42
C TYR A 44 7.88 4.54 -8.16
N ILE A 45 7.09 5.34 -7.45
CA ILE A 45 6.08 6.23 -8.04
C ILE A 45 6.75 7.27 -8.95
N GLU A 46 7.82 7.91 -8.49
CA GLU A 46 8.61 8.88 -9.26
C GLU A 46 9.26 8.25 -10.50
N GLU A 47 9.82 7.04 -10.34
CA GLU A 47 10.41 6.24 -11.44
C GLU A 47 9.34 5.66 -12.40
N LYS A 48 8.05 5.77 -12.06
CA LYS A 48 6.91 5.17 -12.78
C LYS A 48 7.04 3.65 -12.95
N ASP A 49 7.68 2.98 -12.00
CA ASP A 49 7.90 1.53 -12.02
C ASP A 49 6.68 0.79 -11.44
N LEU A 50 5.68 0.57 -12.30
CA LEU A 50 4.40 -0.02 -11.89
C LEU A 50 4.51 -1.40 -11.26
N GLU A 51 5.44 -2.23 -11.74
CA GLU A 51 5.65 -3.58 -11.19
C GLU A 51 6.17 -3.51 -9.76
N LYS A 52 7.16 -2.64 -9.50
CA LYS A 52 7.68 -2.45 -8.13
C LYS A 52 6.66 -1.78 -7.22
N ILE A 53 5.86 -0.84 -7.72
CA ILE A 53 4.78 -0.23 -6.95
C ILE A 53 3.77 -1.29 -6.52
N GLN A 54 3.30 -2.12 -7.46
CA GLN A 54 2.40 -3.21 -7.15
C GLN A 54 3.03 -4.17 -6.14
N TYR A 55 4.29 -4.55 -6.31
CA TYR A 55 4.97 -5.41 -5.35
C TYR A 55 4.96 -4.82 -3.93
N VAL A 56 5.27 -3.53 -3.76
CA VAL A 56 5.26 -2.87 -2.45
C VAL A 56 3.84 -2.86 -1.85
N ILE A 57 2.82 -2.56 -2.65
CA ILE A 57 1.42 -2.57 -2.19
C ILE A 57 1.02 -3.98 -1.76
N GLU A 58 1.22 -4.99 -2.62
CA GLU A 58 0.73 -6.34 -2.40
C GLU A 58 1.53 -7.12 -1.36
N ASN A 59 2.80 -6.75 -1.12
CA ASN A 59 3.69 -7.57 -0.30
C ASN A 59 4.31 -6.89 0.91
N ILE A 60 4.33 -5.57 0.96
CA ILE A 60 5.06 -4.83 2.00
C ILE A 60 4.11 -3.99 2.85
N LEU A 61 3.20 -3.26 2.21
CA LEU A 61 2.37 -2.27 2.89
C LEU A 61 0.93 -2.75 3.12
N PHE A 62 0.22 -3.19 2.08
CA PHE A 62 -1.22 -3.45 2.21
C PHE A 62 -1.58 -4.93 2.24
N PHE A 63 -0.68 -5.80 1.77
CA PHE A 63 -0.92 -7.24 1.72
C PHE A 63 -2.22 -7.58 0.97
N GLU A 64 -2.55 -6.79 -0.04
CA GLU A 64 -3.80 -6.79 -0.79
C GLU A 64 -3.48 -6.75 -2.29
N ILE A 65 -4.11 -7.61 -3.09
CA ILE A 65 -3.98 -7.61 -4.55
C ILE A 65 -4.71 -6.40 -5.12
N VAL A 66 -4.01 -5.59 -5.90
CA VAL A 66 -4.59 -4.39 -6.51
C VAL A 66 -4.28 -4.39 -8.00
N SER A 67 -5.33 -4.21 -8.81
CA SER A 67 -5.19 -4.07 -10.27
C SER A 67 -4.39 -2.81 -10.63
N PHE A 68 -3.59 -2.89 -11.70
CA PHE A 68 -2.82 -1.74 -12.19
C PHE A 68 -3.67 -0.49 -12.45
N ASP A 69 -4.90 -0.61 -12.94
CA ASP A 69 -5.78 0.55 -13.19
C ASP A 69 -6.04 1.38 -11.92
N ILE A 70 -6.23 0.70 -10.78
CA ILE A 70 -6.43 1.36 -9.48
C ILE A 70 -5.12 2.01 -9.01
N ILE A 71 -3.99 1.33 -9.18
CA ILE A 71 -2.67 1.84 -8.83
C ILE A 71 -2.37 3.13 -9.62
N ILE A 72 -2.51 3.07 -10.95
CA ILE A 72 -2.30 4.21 -11.88
C ILE A 72 -3.20 5.39 -11.50
N LYS A 73 -4.48 5.13 -11.21
CA LYS A 73 -5.43 6.17 -10.79
C LYS A 73 -4.92 6.98 -9.61
N TYR A 74 -4.35 6.35 -8.59
CA TYR A 74 -3.86 7.06 -7.42
C TYR A 74 -2.48 7.66 -7.62
N ILE A 75 -1.56 6.99 -8.32
CA ILE A 75 -0.25 7.56 -8.69
C ILE A 75 -0.41 8.89 -9.43
N ASN A 76 -1.29 8.93 -10.43
CA ASN A 76 -1.51 10.15 -11.21
C ASN A 76 -2.01 11.32 -10.34
N LYS A 77 -2.77 11.02 -9.27
CA LYS A 77 -3.19 12.03 -8.31
C LYS A 77 -2.04 12.46 -7.41
N LEU A 78 -1.19 11.53 -6.97
CA LEU A 78 -0.05 11.81 -6.11
C LEU A 78 1.03 12.66 -6.77
N ASN A 79 1.25 12.49 -8.09
CA ASN A 79 2.27 13.24 -8.84
C ASN A 79 2.06 14.76 -8.84
N GLY A 80 0.89 15.26 -8.43
CA GLY A 80 0.61 16.69 -8.30
C GLY A 80 1.02 17.31 -6.96
N TYR A 81 1.53 16.52 -6.01
CA TYR A 81 1.81 16.96 -4.65
C TYR A 81 3.30 16.80 -4.31
N GLU A 82 3.89 17.83 -3.71
CA GLU A 82 5.26 17.78 -3.18
C GLU A 82 5.28 17.22 -1.75
N ASN A 83 6.37 16.53 -1.38
CA ASN A 83 6.63 16.07 -0.01
C ASN A 83 5.56 15.14 0.61
N ILE A 84 4.93 14.28 -0.20
CA ILE A 84 3.85 13.38 0.25
C ILE A 84 4.25 12.30 1.26
N GLU A 85 5.54 12.08 1.51
CA GLU A 85 6.02 10.99 2.37
C GLU A 85 5.43 11.06 3.79
N ASN A 86 5.42 12.24 4.38
CA ASN A 86 4.93 12.44 5.75
C ASN A 86 3.41 12.28 5.82
N ASP A 87 2.67 12.88 4.88
CA ASP A 87 1.21 12.75 4.80
C ASP A 87 0.80 11.30 4.53
N PHE A 88 1.50 10.62 3.61
CA PHE A 88 1.26 9.21 3.33
C PHE A 88 1.51 8.36 4.57
N LYS A 89 2.62 8.59 5.30
CA LYS A 89 2.92 7.85 6.53
C LYS A 89 1.84 8.02 7.58
N GLU A 90 1.39 9.25 7.81
CA GLU A 90 0.34 9.52 8.78
C GLU A 90 -0.97 8.83 8.39
N VAL A 91 -1.39 8.96 7.12
CA VAL A 91 -2.61 8.33 6.62
C VAL A 91 -2.50 6.80 6.62
N TYR A 92 -1.33 6.25 6.33
CA TYR A 92 -1.08 4.81 6.41
C TYR A 92 -1.28 4.29 7.84
N ILE A 93 -0.67 4.94 8.84
CA ILE A 93 -0.85 4.57 10.25
C ILE A 93 -2.33 4.62 10.64
N LEU A 94 -3.07 5.63 10.17
CA LEU A 94 -4.47 5.81 10.52
C LEU A 94 -5.43 4.86 9.78
N LYS A 95 -5.16 4.52 8.51
CA LYS A 95 -6.19 3.95 7.62
C LYS A 95 -5.80 2.65 6.92
N ALA A 96 -4.54 2.20 6.95
CA ALA A 96 -4.06 1.07 6.15
C ALA A 96 -4.87 -0.23 6.34
N GLU A 97 -5.38 -0.48 7.54
CA GLU A 97 -6.21 -1.67 7.85
C GLU A 97 -7.48 -1.75 6.99
N ASN A 98 -7.95 -0.61 6.47
CA ASN A 98 -9.11 -0.54 5.57
C ASN A 98 -8.79 -0.92 4.11
N GLY A 99 -7.52 -1.20 3.80
CA GLY A 99 -7.04 -1.52 2.46
C GLY A 99 -6.50 -0.32 1.69
N PHE A 100 -5.82 -0.63 0.59
CA PHE A 100 -5.09 0.35 -0.24
C PHE A 100 -6.02 1.46 -0.73
N ARG A 101 -7.11 1.10 -1.39
CA ARG A 101 -8.04 2.06 -2.01
C ARG A 101 -8.58 3.08 -1.00
N ARG A 102 -9.05 2.62 0.16
CA ARG A 102 -9.63 3.50 1.19
C ARG A 102 -8.58 4.41 1.83
N THR A 103 -7.35 3.93 1.96
CA THR A 103 -6.21 4.70 2.46
C THR A 103 -5.86 5.82 1.49
N MET A 104 -5.76 5.50 0.20
CA MET A 104 -5.50 6.47 -0.86
C MET A 104 -6.62 7.49 -1.04
N ASP A 105 -7.89 7.06 -0.98
CA ASP A 105 -9.03 7.98 -1.02
C ASP A 105 -9.03 8.96 0.16
N TYR A 106 -8.58 8.53 1.34
CA TYR A 106 -8.42 9.43 2.48
C TYR A 106 -7.27 10.43 2.26
N LEU A 107 -6.11 9.95 1.80
CA LEU A 107 -4.95 10.79 1.51
C LEU A 107 -5.27 11.87 0.48
N VAL A 108 -5.85 11.49 -0.66
CA VAL A 108 -6.21 12.44 -1.73
C VAL A 108 -7.19 13.50 -1.21
N ARG A 109 -8.19 13.12 -0.42
CA ARG A 109 -9.16 14.09 0.14
C ARG A 109 -8.54 15.05 1.15
N ARG A 110 -7.48 14.65 1.85
CA ARG A 110 -6.78 15.50 2.81
C ARG A 110 -5.88 16.53 2.14
N MET A 111 -5.37 16.22 0.95
CA MET A 111 -4.50 17.11 0.19
C MET A 111 -5.26 18.05 -0.76
N GLN A 112 -6.59 17.94 -0.82
CA GLN A 112 -7.48 18.88 -1.53
C GLN A 112 -7.94 19.99 -0.58
#